data_AF-A0A1B0CSV6-F1
#
_entry.id   AF-A0A1B0CSV6-F1
#
_cell.length_a   1.000
_cell.length_b   1.000
_cell.length_c   1.000
_cell.angle_alpha   90.00
_cell.angle_beta   90.00
_cell.angle_gamma   90.00
#
_symmetry.space_group_name_H-M   'P 1'
#
loop_
_entity.id
_entity.type
_entity.pdbx_description
1 polymer ?
#
loop_
_entity_poly.entity_id
_entity_poly.type
_entity_poly.pdbx_seq_one_letter_code
_entity_poly.pdbx_strand_id
1 'polypeptide(L)'
;MWDLNEKYFGADRDKFQDEFVADIAFFNGLCSSCKSCMQNQKVECGGNFSAIVQQFRTPCEHLITNCAWNGRNFSCCDAFLPLETEFGLCYTINSVHTTPKYGLKLQSNRDMGPGTLDVFALEDVQIHLHSPNDVPYINTEHDLQETILWGLQKEIIFSTIEIFNDANIVEQGLFQRRCKFPFEFAEEDGLRLYSSYSYSTCVTSCVAEAQIAICNCTHHLMPPNLAPNQFEPLKICNVEGLQCLTENFEILTEIRRNCKCFISCEEPEYNIVYSSNE
;
A
#
# COMPACT_ATOMS: atom_id res chain seq x y z
N MET A 1 -6.00 13.49 -13.63
CA MET A 1 -5.43 14.52 -12.73
C MET A 1 -5.57 15.95 -13.27
N TRP A 2 -5.18 16.24 -14.52
CA TRP A 2 -5.26 17.58 -15.13
C TRP A 2 -6.67 18.22 -15.03
N ASP A 3 -7.71 17.49 -15.43
CA ASP A 3 -9.10 18.00 -15.42
C ASP A 3 -9.61 18.27 -13.98
N LEU A 4 -9.16 17.48 -13.02
CA LEU A 4 -9.49 17.68 -11.60
C LEU A 4 -8.79 18.92 -11.04
N ASN A 5 -7.52 19.14 -11.40
CA ASN A 5 -6.78 20.33 -11.00
C ASN A 5 -7.42 21.59 -11.58
N GLU A 6 -7.86 21.55 -12.84
CA GLU A 6 -8.58 22.66 -13.47
C GLU A 6 -9.90 22.97 -12.76
N LYS A 7 -10.65 21.93 -12.39
CA LYS A 7 -11.89 22.09 -11.64
C LYS A 7 -11.65 22.66 -10.24
N TYR A 8 -10.55 22.28 -9.59
CA TYR A 8 -10.26 22.64 -8.20
C TYR A 8 -9.63 24.04 -8.07
N PHE A 9 -8.63 24.37 -8.90
CA PHE A 9 -7.92 25.66 -8.85
C PHE A 9 -8.37 26.66 -9.93
N GLY A 10 -9.13 26.22 -10.93
CA GLY A 10 -9.49 27.02 -12.09
C GLY A 10 -8.53 26.85 -13.27
N ALA A 11 -8.91 27.45 -14.40
CA ALA A 11 -8.11 27.44 -15.62
C ALA A 11 -6.81 28.28 -15.51
N ASP A 12 -6.77 29.26 -14.60
CA ASP A 12 -5.64 30.16 -14.39
C ASP A 12 -4.60 29.60 -13.38
N ARG A 13 -4.68 28.31 -13.04
CA ARG A 13 -3.78 27.66 -12.08
C ARG A 13 -2.32 27.66 -12.55
N ASP A 14 -1.39 27.71 -11.60
CA ASP A 14 0.03 27.65 -11.90
C ASP A 14 0.59 26.21 -11.85
N LYS A 15 1.76 26.02 -12.47
CA LYS A 15 2.43 24.72 -12.50
C LYS A 15 2.74 24.17 -11.09
N PHE A 16 2.96 25.07 -10.13
CA PHE A 16 3.25 24.68 -8.76
C PHE A 16 2.03 24.03 -8.10
N GLN A 17 0.82 24.50 -8.37
CA GLN A 17 -0.41 23.90 -7.84
C GLN A 17 -0.59 22.47 -8.36
N ASP A 18 -0.30 22.23 -9.64
CA ASP A 18 -0.34 20.89 -10.23
C ASP A 18 0.69 19.95 -9.59
N GLU A 19 1.94 20.41 -9.45
CA GLU A 19 3.03 19.65 -8.82
C GLU A 19 2.75 19.35 -7.35
N PHE A 20 2.25 20.34 -6.60
CA PHE A 20 1.92 20.19 -5.19
C PHE A 20 0.80 19.18 -4.97
N VAL A 21 -0.27 19.23 -5.77
CA VAL A 21 -1.32 18.21 -5.68
C VAL A 21 -0.79 16.82 -6.03
N ALA A 22 0.06 16.69 -7.05
CA ALA A 22 0.65 15.41 -7.39
C ALA A 22 1.50 14.85 -6.23
N ASP A 23 2.39 15.67 -5.67
CA ASP A 23 3.25 15.31 -4.54
C ASP A 23 2.44 14.90 -3.29
N ILE A 24 1.33 15.58 -3.01
CA ILE A 24 0.47 15.25 -1.85
C ILE A 24 -0.43 14.04 -2.14
N ALA A 25 -1.10 13.99 -3.29
CA ALA A 25 -2.06 12.92 -3.59
C ALA A 25 -1.37 11.57 -3.82
N PHE A 26 -0.15 11.56 -4.36
CA PHE A 26 0.62 10.37 -4.73
C PHE A 26 2.03 10.38 -4.11
N PHE A 27 2.13 10.81 -2.85
CA PHE A 27 3.40 10.88 -2.13
C PHE A 27 4.14 9.53 -2.13
N ASN A 28 5.39 9.53 -2.57
CA ASN A 28 6.24 8.35 -2.68
C ASN A 28 7.55 8.45 -1.87
N GLY A 29 7.60 9.39 -0.91
CA GLY A 29 8.78 9.71 -0.11
C GLY A 29 9.47 11.01 -0.49
N LEU A 30 9.16 11.59 -1.67
CA LEU A 30 9.70 12.87 -2.12
C LEU A 30 8.57 13.88 -2.32
N CYS A 31 8.81 15.12 -1.90
CA CYS A 31 7.94 16.26 -2.19
C CYS A 31 8.77 17.39 -2.81
N SER A 32 8.78 17.45 -4.14
CA SER A 32 9.58 18.42 -4.89
C SER A 32 9.08 19.86 -4.70
N SER A 33 7.77 20.03 -4.55
CA SER A 33 7.08 21.30 -4.36
C SER A 33 7.15 21.83 -2.92
N CYS A 34 7.43 20.99 -1.91
CA CYS A 34 7.46 21.38 -0.50
C CYS A 34 8.54 22.45 -0.21
N LYS A 35 9.66 22.42 -0.93
CA LYS A 35 10.69 23.47 -0.83
C LYS A 35 10.17 24.84 -1.25
N SER A 36 9.39 24.89 -2.34
CA SER A 36 8.79 26.13 -2.84
C SER A 36 7.72 26.67 -1.89
N CYS A 37 7.01 25.78 -1.18
CA CYS A 37 6.10 26.17 -0.11
C CYS A 37 6.79 26.91 1.03
N MET A 38 7.94 26.42 1.49
CA MET A 38 8.67 27.08 2.59
C MET A 38 9.22 28.45 2.19
N GLN A 39 9.60 28.62 0.92
CA GLN A 39 10.20 29.86 0.43
C GLN A 39 9.18 30.96 0.14
N ASN A 40 8.01 30.61 -0.40
CA ASN A 40 7.05 31.58 -0.92
C ASN A 40 5.80 31.76 -0.07
N GLN A 41 5.65 31.02 1.05
CA GLN A 41 4.50 31.08 1.96
C GLN A 41 3.15 31.05 1.22
N LYS A 42 3.05 30.20 0.18
CA LYS A 42 1.82 30.05 -0.59
C LYS A 42 0.70 29.48 0.30
N VAL A 43 -0.53 29.94 0.10
CA VAL A 43 -1.69 29.62 0.96
C VAL A 43 -2.03 28.13 0.90
N GLU A 44 -1.81 27.52 -0.27
CA GLU A 44 -2.03 26.10 -0.57
C GLU A 44 -1.21 25.17 0.34
N CYS A 45 -0.06 25.65 0.81
CA CYS A 45 0.86 24.90 1.67
C CYS A 45 0.37 24.73 3.11
N GLY A 46 -0.67 25.47 3.52
CA GLY A 46 -1.33 25.30 4.81
C GLY A 46 -2.54 24.35 4.76
N GLY A 47 -2.80 23.72 3.61
CA GLY A 47 -4.00 22.93 3.36
C GLY A 47 -4.07 21.60 4.13
N ASN A 48 -5.29 21.07 4.26
CA ASN A 48 -5.52 19.73 4.78
C ASN A 48 -5.16 18.67 3.71
N PHE A 49 -4.05 17.97 3.90
CA PHE A 49 -3.58 16.95 2.96
C PHE A 49 -4.61 15.83 2.74
N SER A 50 -5.35 15.43 3.77
CA SER A 50 -6.40 14.41 3.63
C SER A 50 -7.51 14.86 2.68
N ALA A 51 -7.85 16.15 2.66
CA ALA A 51 -8.84 16.68 1.71
C ALA A 51 -8.34 16.62 0.27
N ILE A 52 -7.05 16.91 0.04
CA ILE A 52 -6.42 16.77 -1.28
C ILE A 52 -6.44 15.30 -1.71
N VAL A 53 -6.00 14.39 -0.85
CA VAL A 53 -5.99 12.95 -1.15
C VAL A 53 -7.38 12.44 -1.51
N GLN A 54 -8.41 12.79 -0.73
CA GLN A 54 -9.79 12.39 -1.00
C GLN A 54 -10.36 12.97 -2.30
N GLN A 55 -9.93 14.18 -2.67
CA GLN A 55 -10.42 14.86 -3.87
C GLN A 55 -9.75 14.35 -5.16
N PHE A 56 -8.49 13.92 -5.07
CA PHE A 56 -7.67 13.57 -6.23
C PHE A 56 -7.48 12.08 -6.44
N ARG A 57 -7.78 11.24 -5.44
CA ARG A 57 -7.79 9.78 -5.61
C ARG A 57 -9.14 9.28 -6.09
N THR A 58 -9.07 8.36 -7.04
CA THR A 58 -10.24 7.74 -7.64
C THR A 58 -10.83 6.68 -6.70
N PRO A 59 -12.14 6.74 -6.38
CA PRO A 59 -12.80 5.68 -5.62
C PRO A 59 -12.91 4.41 -6.47
N CYS A 60 -13.07 3.25 -5.82
CA CYS A 60 -13.06 1.94 -6.50
C CYS A 60 -14.04 1.86 -7.68
N GLU A 61 -15.24 2.42 -7.53
CA GLU A 61 -16.32 2.35 -8.54
C GLU A 61 -15.97 3.10 -9.84
N HIS A 62 -14.99 3.98 -9.77
CA HIS A 62 -14.46 4.73 -10.91
C HIS A 62 -13.06 4.25 -11.32
N LEU A 63 -12.49 3.27 -10.62
CA LEU A 63 -11.16 2.72 -10.89
C LEU A 63 -11.27 1.38 -11.64
N ILE A 64 -12.16 0.49 -11.20
CA ILE A 64 -12.32 -0.87 -11.72
C ILE A 64 -13.78 -1.25 -11.94
N THR A 65 -14.04 -2.05 -12.98
CA THR A 65 -15.36 -2.55 -13.33
C THR A 65 -15.30 -3.94 -13.95
N ASN A 66 -16.47 -4.51 -14.29
CA ASN A 66 -16.63 -5.79 -14.99
C ASN A 66 -15.81 -6.95 -14.39
N CYS A 67 -15.78 -7.06 -13.06
CA CYS A 67 -15.01 -8.12 -12.41
C CYS A 67 -15.67 -9.49 -12.59
N ALA A 68 -14.87 -10.49 -12.95
CA ALA A 68 -15.29 -11.88 -13.10
C ALA A 68 -14.27 -12.84 -12.50
N TRP A 69 -14.77 -13.90 -11.85
CA TRP A 69 -13.94 -15.01 -11.38
C TRP A 69 -14.43 -16.30 -12.03
N ASN A 70 -13.55 -16.97 -12.78
CA ASN A 70 -13.87 -18.16 -13.56
C ASN A 70 -15.12 -17.96 -14.44
N GLY A 71 -15.21 -16.80 -15.10
CA GLY A 71 -16.31 -16.40 -15.96
C GLY A 71 -17.61 -16.01 -15.23
N ARG A 72 -17.62 -15.96 -13.89
CA ARG A 72 -18.78 -15.50 -13.10
C ARG A 72 -18.58 -14.08 -12.63
N ASN A 73 -19.45 -13.19 -13.09
CA ASN A 73 -19.42 -11.78 -12.72
C ASN A 73 -19.70 -11.59 -11.24
N PHE A 74 -18.98 -10.66 -10.60
CA PHE A 74 -19.23 -10.21 -9.25
C PHE A 74 -19.06 -8.68 -9.15
N SER A 75 -19.56 -8.10 -8.08
CA SER A 75 -19.41 -6.67 -7.81
C SER A 75 -17.97 -6.37 -7.38
N CYS A 76 -17.22 -5.63 -8.20
CA CYS A 76 -15.81 -5.32 -7.95
C CYS A 76 -15.58 -4.75 -6.56
N CYS A 77 -16.26 -3.65 -6.21
CA CYS A 77 -16.02 -2.89 -4.99
C CYS A 77 -16.69 -3.47 -3.74
N ASP A 78 -17.41 -4.58 -3.88
CA ASP A 78 -17.83 -5.40 -2.74
C ASP A 78 -16.77 -6.46 -2.37
N ALA A 79 -15.84 -6.75 -3.29
CA ALA A 79 -14.81 -7.76 -3.14
C ALA A 79 -13.39 -7.17 -3.02
N PHE A 80 -13.06 -6.17 -3.83
CA PHE A 80 -11.89 -5.31 -3.70
C PHE A 80 -12.17 -4.24 -2.64
N LEU A 81 -11.69 -4.51 -1.44
CA LEU A 81 -11.94 -3.70 -0.26
C LEU A 81 -10.82 -2.70 0.02
N PRO A 82 -11.15 -1.57 0.66
CA PRO A 82 -10.17 -0.56 1.04
C PRO A 82 -9.09 -1.15 1.95
N LEU A 83 -7.83 -0.91 1.59
CA LEU A 83 -6.64 -1.20 2.37
C LEU A 83 -5.79 0.07 2.45
N GLU A 84 -5.56 0.55 3.67
CA GLU A 84 -4.57 1.61 3.90
C GLU A 84 -3.16 1.03 3.70
N THR A 85 -2.33 1.69 2.90
CA THR A 85 -0.94 1.28 2.63
C THR A 85 -0.01 2.48 2.81
N GLU A 86 1.31 2.31 2.70
CA GLU A 86 2.20 3.49 2.68
C GLU A 86 2.08 4.32 1.39
N PHE A 87 1.44 3.77 0.36
CA PHE A 87 0.99 4.52 -0.80
C PHE A 87 -0.36 5.18 -0.57
N GLY A 88 -0.95 5.13 0.63
CA GLY A 88 -2.31 5.59 0.94
C GLY A 88 -3.38 4.52 0.64
N LEU A 89 -4.64 4.95 0.50
CA LEU A 89 -5.76 4.05 0.26
C LEU A 89 -5.66 3.34 -1.10
N CYS A 90 -5.64 2.01 -1.06
CA CYS A 90 -5.68 1.08 -2.19
C CYS A 90 -6.90 0.15 -2.05
N TYR A 91 -7.16 -0.69 -3.06
CA TYR A 91 -8.21 -1.70 -3.02
C TYR A 91 -7.64 -3.10 -3.24
N THR A 92 -7.89 -4.02 -2.33
CA THR A 92 -7.34 -5.38 -2.34
C THR A 92 -8.45 -6.42 -2.17
N ILE A 93 -8.26 -7.61 -2.73
CA ILE A 93 -9.17 -8.74 -2.60
C ILE A 93 -8.44 -9.90 -1.90
N ASN A 94 -9.16 -10.72 -1.15
CA ASN A 94 -8.60 -11.84 -0.38
C ASN A 94 -7.54 -11.47 0.69
N SER A 95 -7.42 -10.20 1.09
CA SER A 95 -6.50 -9.80 2.18
C SER A 95 -7.13 -10.00 3.57
N VAL A 96 -6.33 -10.48 4.53
CA VAL A 96 -6.73 -10.60 5.95
C VAL A 96 -6.89 -9.25 6.65
N HIS A 97 -6.32 -8.20 6.07
CA HIS A 97 -6.43 -6.83 6.58
C HIS A 97 -7.76 -6.18 6.23
N THR A 98 -8.57 -6.85 5.41
CA THR A 98 -9.89 -6.38 5.00
C THR A 98 -10.96 -7.36 5.45
N THR A 99 -12.16 -6.88 5.76
CA THR A 99 -13.31 -7.74 6.10
C THR A 99 -14.34 -7.66 4.98
N PRO A 100 -14.48 -8.70 4.14
CA PRO A 100 -15.47 -8.74 3.06
C PRO A 100 -16.87 -8.41 3.57
N LYS A 101 -17.58 -7.47 2.94
CA LYS A 101 -19.02 -7.24 3.23
C LYS A 101 -19.83 -8.51 2.93
N TYR A 102 -19.38 -9.30 1.96
CA TYR A 102 -19.92 -10.60 1.57
C TYR A 102 -18.77 -11.59 1.42
N GLY A 103 -18.94 -12.84 1.85
CA GLY A 103 -17.88 -13.85 1.96
C GLY A 103 -17.30 -14.41 0.64
N LEU A 104 -17.17 -13.59 -0.41
CA LEU A 104 -16.52 -13.99 -1.65
C LEU A 104 -15.02 -14.16 -1.38
N LYS A 105 -14.58 -15.41 -1.26
CA LYS A 105 -13.17 -15.78 -1.25
C LYS A 105 -12.84 -16.44 -2.58
N LEU A 106 -11.98 -15.80 -3.37
CA LEU A 106 -11.52 -16.38 -4.63
C LEU A 106 -10.49 -17.46 -4.29
N GLN A 107 -10.77 -18.71 -4.64
CA GLN A 107 -9.92 -19.85 -4.28
C GLN A 107 -9.62 -20.68 -5.51
N SER A 108 -8.35 -21.05 -5.64
CA SER A 108 -7.81 -21.95 -6.65
C SER A 108 -7.12 -23.10 -5.92
N ASN A 109 -7.36 -24.34 -6.31
CA ASN A 109 -6.75 -25.52 -5.70
C ASN A 109 -6.66 -26.68 -6.71
N ARG A 110 -6.09 -27.81 -6.29
CA ARG A 110 -5.88 -28.98 -7.16
C ARG A 110 -7.18 -29.59 -7.70
N ASP A 111 -8.30 -29.40 -7.00
CA ASP A 111 -9.61 -29.94 -7.40
C ASP A 111 -10.33 -29.00 -8.37
N MET A 112 -10.23 -27.67 -8.15
CA MET A 112 -10.88 -26.65 -8.98
C MET A 112 -10.07 -26.27 -10.23
N GLY A 113 -8.76 -26.56 -10.23
CA GLY A 113 -7.84 -26.10 -11.27
C GLY A 113 -7.46 -24.63 -11.11
N PRO A 114 -6.67 -24.08 -12.06
CA PRO A 114 -6.26 -22.69 -12.03
C PRO A 114 -7.47 -21.75 -12.16
N GLY A 115 -7.53 -20.74 -11.31
CA GLY A 115 -8.54 -19.69 -11.38
C GLY A 115 -8.16 -18.56 -12.33
N THR A 116 -9.15 -17.89 -12.90
CA THR A 116 -8.99 -16.70 -13.75
C THR A 116 -9.77 -15.54 -13.15
N LEU A 117 -9.08 -14.43 -12.91
CA LEU A 117 -9.65 -13.16 -12.45
C LEU A 117 -9.59 -12.14 -13.58
N ASP A 118 -10.75 -11.72 -14.05
CA ASP A 118 -10.88 -10.66 -15.06
C ASP A 118 -11.29 -9.37 -14.36
N VAL A 119 -10.62 -8.26 -14.68
CA VAL A 119 -10.91 -6.92 -14.15
C VAL A 119 -10.71 -5.90 -15.28
N PHE A 120 -11.64 -4.97 -15.43
CA PHE A 120 -11.52 -3.87 -16.39
C PHE A 120 -11.13 -2.59 -15.64
N ALA A 121 -9.96 -2.04 -15.94
CA ALA A 121 -9.52 -0.74 -15.42
C ALA A 121 -10.18 0.40 -16.21
N LEU A 122 -10.67 1.42 -15.50
CA LEU A 122 -11.29 2.62 -16.08
C LEU A 122 -10.32 3.80 -16.18
N GLU A 123 -9.19 3.71 -15.50
CA GLU A 123 -8.12 4.71 -15.42
C GLU A 123 -6.76 3.98 -15.44
N ASP A 124 -5.66 4.72 -15.43
CA ASP A 124 -4.34 4.14 -15.20
C ASP A 124 -4.28 3.50 -13.80
N VAL A 125 -3.86 2.24 -13.72
CA VAL A 125 -3.79 1.49 -12.46
C VAL A 125 -2.41 0.91 -12.23
N GLN A 126 -1.97 0.93 -10.97
CA GLN A 126 -0.85 0.12 -10.52
C GLN A 126 -1.40 -1.09 -9.76
N ILE A 127 -1.05 -2.28 -10.23
CA ILE A 127 -1.45 -3.56 -9.64
C ILE A 127 -0.27 -4.11 -8.84
N HIS A 128 -0.57 -4.67 -7.67
CA HIS A 128 0.38 -5.39 -6.83
C HIS A 128 -0.16 -6.79 -6.54
N LEU A 129 0.65 -7.81 -6.78
CA LEU A 129 0.40 -9.19 -6.35
C LEU A 129 1.07 -9.40 -5.00
N HIS A 130 0.30 -9.80 -3.98
CA HIS A 130 0.81 -9.97 -2.63
C HIS A 130 0.12 -11.13 -1.91
N SER A 131 0.70 -11.62 -0.82
CA SER A 131 0.07 -12.66 0.00
C SER A 131 -1.13 -12.11 0.79
N PRO A 132 -2.01 -12.97 1.30
CA PRO A 132 -3.15 -12.53 2.12
C PRO A 132 -2.75 -11.71 3.36
N ASN A 133 -1.57 -11.97 3.93
CA ASN A 133 -1.03 -11.29 5.12
C ASN A 133 -0.11 -10.10 4.77
N ASP A 134 0.24 -9.93 3.50
CA ASP A 134 1.09 -8.84 3.05
C ASP A 134 0.27 -7.61 2.67
N VAL A 135 1.00 -6.50 2.61
CA VAL A 135 0.53 -5.21 2.14
C VAL A 135 1.50 -4.67 1.08
N PRO A 136 1.00 -4.05 0.00
CA PRO A 136 1.85 -3.35 -0.96
C PRO A 136 2.68 -2.26 -0.28
N TYR A 137 3.96 -2.20 -0.64
CA TYR A 137 4.93 -1.28 -0.03
C TYR A 137 6.00 -0.87 -1.07
N ILE A 138 6.80 0.16 -0.81
CA ILE A 138 7.73 0.80 -1.76
C ILE A 138 8.76 -0.18 -2.34
N ASN A 139 9.15 -1.20 -1.58
CA ASN A 139 10.11 -2.21 -2.04
C ASN A 139 9.43 -3.52 -2.48
N THR A 140 8.15 -3.49 -2.87
CA THR A 140 7.55 -4.65 -3.56
C THR A 140 8.42 -5.05 -4.75
N GLU A 141 8.64 -6.35 -4.91
CA GLU A 141 9.44 -6.90 -6.01
C GLU A 141 8.88 -6.47 -7.36
N HIS A 142 9.76 -6.17 -8.32
CA HIS A 142 9.35 -5.67 -9.64
C HIS A 142 8.42 -6.63 -10.39
N ASP A 143 8.63 -7.94 -10.27
CA ASP A 143 7.79 -8.93 -10.93
C ASP A 143 6.40 -9.06 -10.30
N LEU A 144 6.21 -8.51 -9.09
CA LEU A 144 4.94 -8.53 -8.36
C LEU A 144 4.17 -7.20 -8.45
N GLN A 145 4.65 -6.25 -9.27
CA GLN A 145 3.95 -5.00 -9.51
C GLN A 145 3.93 -4.64 -11.00
N GLU A 146 2.80 -4.12 -11.48
CA GLU A 146 2.63 -3.74 -12.88
C GLU A 146 1.83 -2.44 -13.00
N THR A 147 2.17 -1.61 -13.97
CA THR A 147 1.41 -0.41 -14.31
C THR A 147 0.68 -0.63 -15.62
N ILE A 148 -0.66 -0.54 -15.58
CA ILE A 148 -1.52 -0.70 -16.75
C ILE A 148 -2.07 0.67 -17.09
N LEU A 149 -1.70 1.17 -18.28
CA LEU A 149 -2.27 2.40 -18.81
C LEU A 149 -3.66 2.14 -19.37
N TRP A 150 -4.50 3.15 -19.30
CA TRP A 150 -5.86 3.10 -19.81
C TRP A 150 -5.90 2.70 -21.28
N GLY A 151 -6.77 1.72 -21.59
CA GLY A 151 -6.95 1.18 -22.94
C GLY A 151 -6.00 0.03 -23.31
N LEU A 152 -5.04 -0.33 -22.45
CA LEU A 152 -4.20 -1.50 -22.63
C LEU A 152 -4.81 -2.75 -22.01
N GLN A 153 -4.47 -3.92 -22.56
CA GLN A 153 -4.87 -5.22 -22.02
C GLN A 153 -3.63 -5.94 -21.49
N LYS A 154 -3.65 -6.30 -20.20
CA LYS A 154 -2.55 -7.05 -19.57
C LYS A 154 -3.04 -8.43 -19.15
N GLU A 155 -2.30 -9.46 -19.50
CA GLU A 155 -2.49 -10.83 -19.01
C GLU A 155 -1.27 -11.22 -18.16
N ILE A 156 -1.52 -11.62 -16.92
CA ILE A 156 -0.49 -12.11 -15.99
C ILE A 156 -0.90 -13.51 -15.55
N ILE A 157 -0.03 -14.48 -15.82
CA ILE A 157 -0.18 -15.86 -15.36
C ILE A 157 0.93 -16.10 -14.36
N PHE A 158 0.55 -16.48 -13.14
CA PHE A 158 1.48 -16.80 -12.08
C PHE A 158 1.12 -18.14 -11.43
N SER A 159 2.11 -18.77 -10.82
CA SER A 159 1.93 -19.95 -9.99
C SER A 159 2.31 -19.65 -8.55
N THR A 160 1.54 -20.18 -7.61
CA THR A 160 1.77 -20.00 -6.17
C THR A 160 2.36 -21.28 -5.59
N ILE A 161 3.44 -21.15 -4.82
CA ILE A 161 4.01 -22.22 -4.01
C ILE A 161 3.70 -21.90 -2.55
N GLU A 162 2.70 -22.59 -2.00
CA GLU A 162 2.30 -22.44 -0.61
C GLU A 162 3.35 -23.03 0.34
N ILE A 163 3.67 -22.30 1.41
CA ILE A 163 4.58 -22.75 2.45
C ILE A 163 3.77 -23.22 3.66
N PHE A 164 3.83 -24.52 3.96
CA PHE A 164 3.22 -25.11 5.15
C PHE A 164 4.29 -25.66 6.08
N ASN A 165 4.24 -25.20 7.33
CA ASN A 165 5.11 -25.67 8.40
C ASN A 165 4.41 -26.74 9.25
N ASP A 166 5.20 -27.65 9.82
CA ASP A 166 4.71 -28.59 10.83
C ASP A 166 4.15 -27.82 12.03
N ALA A 167 3.02 -28.27 12.58
CA ALA A 167 2.34 -27.60 13.70
C ALA A 167 3.26 -27.42 14.93
N ASN A 168 4.24 -28.31 15.12
CA ASN A 168 5.19 -28.24 16.23
C ASN A 168 6.17 -27.04 16.12
N ILE A 169 6.29 -26.40 14.95
CA ILE A 169 7.14 -25.21 14.76
C ILE A 169 6.59 -24.00 15.52
N VAL A 170 5.28 -23.96 15.78
CA VAL A 170 4.65 -22.89 16.58
C VAL A 170 5.18 -22.90 18.02
N GLU A 171 5.49 -24.08 18.57
CA GLU A 171 6.02 -24.23 19.94
C GLU A 171 7.50 -23.86 20.06
N GLN A 172 8.22 -23.76 18.94
CA GLN A 172 9.63 -23.34 18.94
C GLN A 172 9.74 -21.82 19.11
N GLY A 173 10.68 -21.38 19.94
CA GLY A 173 10.94 -19.96 20.13
C GLY A 173 11.43 -19.26 18.86
N LEU A 174 11.14 -17.96 18.76
CA LEU A 174 11.45 -17.10 17.60
C LEU A 174 12.89 -17.22 17.09
N PHE A 175 13.88 -17.22 18.00
CA PHE A 175 15.30 -17.30 17.61
C PHE A 175 15.71 -18.65 17.02
N GLN A 176 14.99 -19.73 17.36
CA GLN A 176 15.27 -21.06 16.86
C GLN A 176 14.67 -21.25 15.47
N ARG A 177 13.41 -20.87 15.26
CA ARG A 177 12.72 -21.02 13.97
C ARG A 177 12.98 -19.90 12.97
N ARG A 178 13.46 -18.73 13.42
CA ARG A 178 13.85 -17.57 12.60
C ARG A 178 12.76 -17.03 11.66
N CYS A 179 11.51 -17.30 11.96
CA CYS A 179 10.35 -16.74 11.28
C CYS A 179 9.26 -16.38 12.31
N LYS A 180 8.38 -15.46 11.94
CA LYS A 180 7.20 -15.08 12.73
C LYS A 180 5.92 -15.54 12.01
N PHE A 181 4.96 -16.01 12.79
CA PHE A 181 3.61 -16.30 12.29
C PHE A 181 2.75 -15.03 12.26
N PRO A 182 1.67 -14.99 11.46
CA PRO A 182 0.85 -13.79 11.30
C PRO A 182 0.19 -13.28 12.60
N PHE A 183 -0.05 -14.18 13.56
CA PHE A 183 -0.61 -13.85 14.87
C PHE A 183 0.43 -13.42 15.91
N GLU A 184 1.73 -13.49 15.59
CA GLU A 184 2.83 -13.24 16.53
C GLU A 184 3.26 -11.78 16.52
N PHE A 185 2.45 -10.99 17.21
CA PHE A 185 2.82 -9.65 17.62
C PHE A 185 3.18 -9.64 19.09
N ALA A 186 4.41 -9.25 19.39
CA ALA A 186 4.78 -8.93 20.76
C ALA A 186 4.21 -7.56 21.12
N GLU A 187 3.84 -7.37 22.40
CA GLU A 187 3.57 -6.01 22.92
C GLU A 187 4.80 -5.09 22.81
N GLU A 188 5.99 -5.68 22.66
CA GLU A 188 7.27 -5.01 22.47
C GLU A 188 7.56 -4.61 21.01
N ASP A 189 6.75 -5.04 20.03
CA ASP A 189 6.99 -4.81 18.58
C ASP A 189 6.71 -3.35 18.12
N GLY A 190 6.67 -2.40 19.06
CA GLY A 190 6.60 -0.97 18.75
C GLY A 190 5.30 -0.56 18.07
N LEU A 191 5.41 0.17 16.97
CA LEU A 191 4.29 0.71 16.21
C LEU A 191 3.58 -0.39 15.40
N ARG A 192 2.27 -0.54 15.63
CA ARG A 192 1.45 -1.53 14.92
C ARG A 192 0.52 -0.85 13.92
N LEU A 193 0.85 -0.92 12.64
CA LEU A 193 0.03 -0.34 11.57
C LEU A 193 -1.03 -1.31 11.02
N TYR A 194 -0.86 -2.61 11.23
CA TYR A 194 -1.71 -3.65 10.63
C TYR A 194 -2.13 -4.73 11.64
N SER A 195 -3.18 -5.46 11.30
CA SER A 195 -3.77 -6.51 12.14
C SER A 195 -3.00 -7.83 12.15
N SER A 196 -2.28 -8.16 11.07
CA SER A 196 -1.61 -9.44 10.83
C SER A 196 -0.14 -9.23 10.48
N TYR A 197 0.75 -10.08 10.98
CA TYR A 197 2.19 -9.93 10.78
C TYR A 197 2.59 -10.50 9.43
N SER A 198 3.51 -9.81 8.78
CA SER A 198 4.22 -10.24 7.58
C SER A 198 5.51 -9.43 7.46
N TYR A 199 6.37 -9.80 6.52
CA TYR A 199 7.59 -9.05 6.29
C TYR A 199 7.28 -7.60 5.86
N SER A 200 6.34 -7.41 4.93
CA SER A 200 5.95 -6.10 4.41
C SER A 200 5.35 -5.17 5.49
N THR A 201 4.47 -5.70 6.34
CA THR A 201 3.87 -4.94 7.45
C THR A 201 4.91 -4.50 8.48
N CYS A 202 5.87 -5.38 8.80
CA CYS A 202 6.99 -5.07 9.68
C CYS A 202 7.89 -3.96 9.13
N VAL A 203 8.28 -4.04 7.84
CA VAL A 203 9.10 -3.02 7.20
C VAL A 203 8.39 -1.66 7.18
N THR A 204 7.09 -1.66 6.90
CA THR A 204 6.28 -0.43 6.89
C THR A 204 6.23 0.22 8.29
N SER A 205 5.99 -0.57 9.34
CA SER A 205 6.05 -0.10 10.74
C SER A 205 7.43 0.44 11.11
N CYS A 206 8.50 -0.28 10.77
CA CYS A 206 9.89 0.12 11.02
C CYS A 206 10.23 1.48 10.37
N VAL A 207 9.79 1.69 9.13
CA VAL A 207 10.01 2.97 8.44
C VAL A 207 9.17 4.09 9.06
N ALA A 208 7.92 3.83 9.45
CA ALA A 208 7.10 4.81 10.16
C ALA A 208 7.75 5.24 11.49
N GLU A 209 8.32 4.31 12.25
CA GLU A 209 9.10 4.62 13.46
C GLU A 209 10.32 5.48 13.14
N ALA A 210 11.04 5.18 12.06
CA ALA A 210 12.18 5.98 11.62
C ALA A 210 11.79 7.41 11.21
N GLN A 211 10.64 7.58 10.53
CA GLN A 211 10.10 8.90 10.20
C GLN A 211 9.81 9.71 11.49
N ILE A 212 9.20 9.07 12.49
CA ILE A 212 8.94 9.70 13.80
C ILE A 212 10.25 10.04 14.51
N ALA A 213 11.24 9.15 14.50
CA ALA A 213 12.52 9.38 15.16
C ALA A 213 13.31 10.54 14.55
N ILE A 214 13.26 10.71 13.22
CA ILE A 214 14.06 11.70 12.49
C ILE A 214 13.32 13.04 12.37
N CYS A 215 12.03 13.01 11.98
CA CYS A 215 11.24 14.20 11.65
C CYS A 215 10.08 14.46 12.63
N ASN A 216 9.90 13.64 13.67
CA ASN A 216 8.84 13.79 14.69
C ASN A 216 7.41 13.82 14.11
N CYS A 217 7.21 13.16 12.97
CA CYS A 217 5.93 12.97 12.29
C CYS A 217 6.04 11.83 11.26
N THR A 218 4.90 11.35 10.76
CA THR A 218 4.79 10.42 9.62
C THR A 218 4.12 11.12 8.45
N HIS A 219 4.38 10.70 7.21
CA HIS A 219 3.65 11.27 6.06
C HIS A 219 2.15 10.95 6.15
N HIS A 220 1.33 11.79 5.53
CA HIS A 220 -0.13 11.77 5.63
C HIS A 220 -0.83 10.58 4.96
N LEU A 221 -0.08 9.76 4.22
CA LEU A 221 -0.57 8.50 3.64
C LEU A 221 -0.29 7.29 4.53
N MET A 222 0.48 7.42 5.59
CA MET A 222 0.81 6.29 6.47
C MET A 222 -0.45 5.77 7.17
N PRO A 223 -0.65 4.45 7.27
CA PRO A 223 -1.78 3.89 8.01
C PRO A 223 -1.81 4.35 9.48
N PRO A 224 -2.98 4.34 10.11
CA PRO A 224 -3.11 4.71 11.51
C PRO A 224 -2.46 3.67 12.43
N ASN A 225 -2.10 4.09 13.64
CA ASN A 225 -1.69 3.16 14.70
C ASN A 225 -2.89 2.34 15.18
N LEU A 226 -2.74 1.01 15.15
CA LEU A 226 -3.70 0.02 15.65
C LEU A 226 -3.23 -0.61 16.98
N ALA A 227 -2.14 -0.13 17.59
CA ALA A 227 -1.65 -0.65 18.85
C ALA A 227 -2.70 -0.42 19.97
N PRO A 228 -3.15 -1.48 20.66
CA PRO A 228 -4.25 -1.39 21.64
C PRO A 228 -3.91 -0.52 22.86
N ASN A 229 -2.62 -0.34 23.15
CA ASN A 229 -2.14 0.36 24.34
C ASN A 229 -1.67 1.81 24.06
N GLN A 230 -1.74 2.26 22.80
CA GLN A 230 -1.34 3.60 22.38
C GLN A 230 -2.48 4.26 21.60
N PHE A 231 -3.38 4.92 22.35
CA PHE A 231 -4.54 5.61 21.78
C PHE A 231 -4.22 6.94 21.11
N GLU A 232 -2.97 7.40 21.15
CA GLU A 232 -2.60 8.64 20.47
C GLU A 232 -2.43 8.39 18.96
N PRO A 233 -3.16 9.14 18.12
CA PRO A 233 -3.00 9.03 16.67
C PRO A 233 -1.60 9.46 16.27
N LEU A 234 -1.07 8.82 15.22
CA LEU A 234 0.21 9.23 14.64
C LEU A 234 0.17 10.70 14.23
N LYS A 235 1.19 11.45 14.62
CA LYS A 235 1.32 12.84 14.20
C LYS A 235 1.64 12.88 12.70
N ILE A 236 0.73 13.47 11.93
CA ILE A 236 0.88 13.67 10.50
C ILE A 236 1.80 14.87 10.23
N CYS A 237 2.74 14.72 9.29
CA CYS A 237 3.62 15.79 8.86
C CYS A 237 2.83 16.90 8.15
N ASN A 238 3.13 18.15 8.48
CA ASN A 238 2.82 19.30 7.63
C ASN A 238 3.85 19.40 6.48
N VAL A 239 3.79 20.46 5.68
CA VAL A 239 4.75 20.67 4.57
C VAL A 239 6.20 20.70 5.05
N GLU A 240 6.49 21.30 6.21
CA GLU A 240 7.84 21.32 6.79
C GLU A 240 8.31 19.91 7.15
N GLY A 241 7.42 19.08 7.70
CA GLY A 241 7.69 17.67 7.96
C GLY A 241 7.92 16.86 6.69
N LEU A 242 7.10 17.06 5.64
CA LEU A 242 7.30 16.40 4.34
C LEU A 242 8.63 16.82 3.68
N GLN A 243 9.02 18.09 3.85
CA GLN A 243 10.34 18.57 3.43
C GLN A 243 11.47 17.87 4.21
N CYS A 244 11.33 17.71 5.53
CA CYS A 244 12.27 16.93 6.35
C CYS A 244 12.39 15.48 5.88
N LEU A 245 11.26 14.82 5.59
CA LEU A 245 11.25 13.45 5.05
C LEU A 245 11.96 13.38 3.68
N THR A 246 11.71 14.37 2.82
CA THR A 246 12.35 14.47 1.50
C THR A 246 13.87 14.65 1.62
N GLU A 247 14.34 15.49 2.55
CA GLU A 247 15.77 15.72 2.80
C GLU A 247 16.47 14.48 3.37
N ASN A 248 15.75 13.65 4.13
CA ASN A 248 16.26 12.42 4.72
C ASN A 248 15.86 11.16 3.93
N PHE A 249 15.40 11.31 2.68
CA PHE A 249 14.89 10.21 1.86
C PHE A 249 15.91 9.07 1.68
N GLU A 250 17.19 9.41 1.45
CA GLU A 250 18.26 8.42 1.31
C GLU A 250 18.49 7.64 2.60
N ILE A 251 18.51 8.34 3.74
CA ILE A 251 18.69 7.73 5.08
C ILE A 251 17.50 6.81 5.38
N LEU A 252 16.28 7.25 5.12
CA LEU A 252 15.07 6.44 5.33
C LEU A 252 15.07 5.20 4.42
N THR A 253 15.55 5.33 3.19
CA THR A 253 15.71 4.21 2.26
C THR A 253 16.75 3.20 2.75
N GLU A 254 17.86 3.68 3.33
CA GLU A 254 18.86 2.81 3.95
C GLU A 254 18.31 2.08 5.19
N ILE A 255 17.58 2.80 6.05
CA ILE A 255 16.91 2.20 7.22
C ILE A 255 15.91 1.13 6.77
N ARG A 256 15.10 1.40 5.75
CA ARG A 256 14.14 0.45 5.18
C ARG A 256 14.81 -0.87 4.80
N ARG A 257 15.97 -0.80 4.13
CA ARG A 257 16.75 -2.00 3.72
C ARG A 257 17.35 -2.77 4.90
N ASN A 258 17.60 -2.07 6.02
CA ASN A 258 18.25 -2.62 7.21
C ASN A 258 17.27 -2.89 8.37
N CYS A 259 15.95 -2.82 8.13
CA CYS A 259 14.94 -3.16 9.12
C CYS A 259 15.13 -4.61 9.61
N LYS A 260 15.11 -4.81 10.93
CA LYS A 260 15.32 -6.11 11.58
C LYS A 260 14.03 -6.94 11.61
N CYS A 261 13.44 -7.16 10.45
CA CYS A 261 12.21 -7.94 10.29
C CYS A 261 12.53 -9.42 10.10
N PHE A 262 11.79 -10.28 10.79
CA PHE A 262 11.82 -11.71 10.52
C PHE A 262 10.99 -12.02 9.27
N ILE A 263 11.36 -13.07 8.56
CA ILE A 263 10.51 -13.58 7.49
C ILE A 263 9.22 -14.17 8.08
N SER A 264 8.17 -14.19 7.30
CA SER A 264 6.93 -14.88 7.63
C SER A 264 7.13 -16.40 7.62
N CYS A 265 6.47 -17.13 8.52
CA CYS A 265 6.51 -18.59 8.49
C CYS A 265 5.56 -19.20 7.44
N GLU A 266 4.55 -18.47 6.96
CA GLU A 266 3.46 -19.01 6.12
C GLU A 266 3.24 -18.19 4.84
N GLU A 267 4.27 -17.45 4.40
CA GLU A 267 4.15 -16.60 3.21
C GLU A 267 4.41 -17.41 1.94
N PRO A 268 3.47 -17.45 1.00
CA PRO A 268 3.62 -18.19 -0.24
C PRO A 268 4.55 -17.46 -1.22
N GLU A 269 5.19 -18.23 -2.10
CA GLU A 269 6.01 -17.69 -3.18
C GLU A 269 5.20 -17.57 -4.47
N TYR A 270 5.19 -16.38 -5.07
CA TYR A 270 4.54 -16.12 -6.35
C TYR A 270 5.56 -16.10 -7.48
N ASN A 271 5.37 -16.98 -8.46
CA ASN A 271 6.24 -17.08 -9.61
C ASN A 271 5.48 -16.65 -10.87
N ILE A 272 5.90 -15.55 -11.50
CA ILE A 272 5.32 -15.10 -12.76
C ILE A 272 5.76 -16.05 -13.89
N VAL A 273 4.80 -16.75 -14.48
CA VAL A 273 5.03 -17.71 -15.57
C VAL A 273 4.94 -17.01 -16.92
N TYR A 274 4.02 -16.05 -17.05
CA TYR A 274 3.82 -15.27 -18.26
C TYR A 274 3.27 -13.89 -17.91
N SER A 275 3.76 -12.87 -18.60
CA SER A 275 3.26 -11.51 -18.55
C SER A 275 3.22 -11.00 -19.99
N SER A 276 2.06 -10.52 -20.45
CA SER A 276 1.96 -9.93 -21.79
C SER A 276 2.73 -8.62 -21.86
N ASN A 277 3.35 -8.34 -23.01
CA ASN A 277 4.16 -7.13 -23.20
C ASN A 277 3.36 -5.90 -23.61
N GLU A 278 2.12 -6.06 -24.07
CA GLU A 278 1.09 -5.05 -24.38
C GLU A 278 -0.15 -5.75 -24.94
#